data_AF-A0AB37H4G4-F1
#
_entry.id   AF-A0AB37H4G4-F1
#
_cell.length_a   1.000
_cell.length_b   1.000
_cell.length_c   1.000
_cell.angle_alpha   90.00
_cell.angle_beta   90.00
_cell.angle_gamma   90.00
#
_symmetry.space_group_name_H-M   'P 1'
#
loop_
_entity.id
_entity.type
_entity.pdbx_description
1 polymer ?
#
loop_
_entity_poly.entity_id
_entity_poly.type
_entity_poly.pdbx_seq_one_letter_code
_entity_poly.pdbx_strand_id
1 'polypeptide(L)'
;MRLVDELFEFYQNRLTGDDEDIDIIAYAVLEESDRNDLMKIVEDMNDEEFQYFISLYLIESLKNKFAGHTTDVTHHTKSKFLH
;
A
#
# COMPACT_ATOMS: atom_id res chain seq x y z
N MET A 1 -5.26 10.05 11.73
CA MET A 1 -6.09 9.31 10.76
C MET A 1 -7.05 8.47 11.54
N ARG A 2 -8.29 8.93 11.68
CA ARG A 2 -9.28 8.30 12.55
C ARG A 2 -9.41 6.78 12.31
N LEU A 3 -9.33 6.32 11.06
CA LEU A 3 -9.28 4.89 10.75
C LEU A 3 -8.05 4.19 11.34
N VAL A 4 -6.85 4.76 11.19
CA VAL A 4 -5.61 4.18 11.72
C VAL A 4 -5.69 4.15 13.24
N ASP A 5 -6.24 5.18 13.86
CA ASP A 5 -6.46 5.25 15.30
C ASP A 5 -7.48 4.19 15.76
N GLU A 6 -8.59 4.01 15.05
CA GLU A 6 -9.59 2.97 15.32
C GLU A 6 -9.03 1.55 15.13
N LEU A 7 -8.30 1.30 14.04
CA LEU A 7 -7.63 0.01 13.80
C LEU A 7 -6.56 -0.25 14.86
N PHE A 8 -5.76 0.76 15.21
CA PHE A 8 -4.81 0.67 16.30
C PHE A 8 -5.53 0.34 17.61
N GLU A 9 -6.65 0.99 17.93
CA GLU A 9 -7.42 0.71 19.14
C GLU A 9 -7.96 -0.73 19.19
N PHE A 10 -8.45 -1.26 18.08
CA PHE A 10 -8.99 -2.62 17.97
C PHE A 10 -7.90 -3.70 18.05
N TYR A 11 -6.73 -3.43 17.48
CA TYR A 11 -5.68 -4.43 17.30
C TYR A 11 -4.47 -4.28 18.25
N GLN A 12 -4.28 -3.15 18.94
CA GLN A 12 -3.16 -2.91 19.87
C GLN A 12 -2.99 -4.00 20.95
N ASN A 13 -4.10 -4.63 21.37
CA ASN A 13 -4.08 -5.68 22.39
C ASN A 13 -3.96 -7.10 21.80
N ARG A 14 -3.96 -7.23 20.48
CA ARG A 14 -3.85 -8.49 19.72
C ARG A 14 -2.51 -8.62 19.00
N LEU A 15 -1.78 -7.53 18.84
CA LEU A 15 -0.44 -7.48 18.26
C LEU A 15 0.59 -8.01 19.25
N THR A 16 1.37 -9.01 18.85
CA THR A 16 2.56 -9.44 19.60
C THR A 16 3.76 -8.51 19.37
N GLY A 17 3.67 -7.63 18.38
CA GLY A 17 4.59 -6.50 18.16
C GLY A 17 5.57 -6.68 17.01
N ASP A 18 5.43 -7.72 16.18
CA ASP A 18 6.25 -7.88 14.96
C ASP A 18 5.56 -7.22 13.75
N ASP A 19 6.38 -6.61 12.87
CA ASP A 19 5.92 -5.89 11.67
C ASP A 19 5.03 -6.74 10.75
N GLU A 20 5.18 -8.07 10.80
CA GLU A 20 4.36 -9.04 10.04
C GLU A 20 2.88 -9.05 10.48
N ASP A 21 2.58 -8.74 11.74
CA ASP A 21 1.21 -8.75 12.25
C ASP A 21 0.39 -7.58 11.67
N ILE A 22 1.04 -6.45 11.36
CA ILE A 22 0.40 -5.22 10.87
C ILE A 22 -0.11 -5.40 9.44
N ASP A 23 0.71 -6.02 8.58
CA ASP A 23 0.33 -6.33 7.21
C ASP A 23 -0.88 -7.27 7.18
N ILE A 24 -0.88 -8.32 8.01
CA ILE A 24 -1.98 -9.28 8.12
C ILE A 24 -3.29 -8.57 8.50
N ILE A 25 -3.24 -7.66 9.45
CA ILE A 25 -4.43 -6.88 9.87
C ILE A 25 -4.91 -5.97 8.74
N ALA A 26 -4.00 -5.25 8.08
CA ALA A 26 -4.35 -4.38 6.97
C ALA A 26 -5.03 -5.18 5.85
N TYR A 27 -4.52 -6.37 5.51
CA TYR A 27 -5.12 -7.25 4.52
C TYR A 27 -6.49 -7.79 4.96
N ALA A 28 -6.64 -8.21 6.21
CA ALA A 28 -7.92 -8.69 6.74
C ALA A 28 -9.01 -7.61 6.67
N VAL A 29 -8.68 -6.38 7.05
CA VAL A 29 -9.59 -5.23 6.96
C VAL A 29 -10.00 -4.99 5.50
N LEU A 30 -9.06 -5.04 4.57
CA LEU A 30 -9.35 -4.83 3.15
C LEU A 30 -10.18 -5.97 2.55
N GLU A 31 -9.98 -7.21 2.99
CA GLU A 31 -10.74 -8.38 2.53
C GLU A 31 -12.20 -8.35 3.02
N GLU A 32 -12.43 -7.87 4.25
CA GLU A 32 -13.76 -7.74 4.84
C GLU A 32 -14.51 -6.47 4.41
N SER A 33 -13.82 -5.48 3.83
CA SER A 33 -14.40 -4.21 3.42
C SER A 33 -14.95 -4.26 1.99
N ASP A 34 -16.17 -3.76 1.80
CA ASP A 34 -16.69 -3.51 0.46
C ASP A 34 -16.26 -2.13 -0.07
N ARG A 35 -16.55 -1.85 -1.35
CA ARG A 35 -16.20 -0.56 -1.97
C ARG A 35 -16.81 0.65 -1.24
N ASN A 36 -18.01 0.53 -0.70
CA ASN A 36 -18.68 1.62 0.00
C ASN A 36 -18.04 1.87 1.36
N ASP A 37 -17.64 0.82 2.07
CA ASP A 37 -16.95 0.93 3.34
C ASP A 37 -15.57 1.60 3.16
N LEU A 38 -14.84 1.21 2.12
CA LEU A 38 -13.59 1.89 1.74
C LEU A 38 -13.82 3.35 1.32
N MET A 39 -14.96 3.67 0.70
CA MET A 39 -15.27 5.05 0.32
C MET A 39 -15.58 5.92 1.53
N LYS A 40 -16.33 5.40 2.52
CA LYS A 40 -16.60 6.13 3.78
C LYS A 40 -15.30 6.53 4.48
N ILE A 41 -14.33 5.62 4.51
CA ILE A 41 -13.00 5.89 5.06
C ILE A 41 -12.35 7.11 4.39
N VAL A 42 -12.42 7.19 3.06
CA VAL A 42 -11.84 8.30 2.30
C VAL A 42 -12.63 9.59 2.51
N GLU A 43 -13.96 9.50 2.58
CA GLU A 43 -14.84 10.64 2.84
C GLU A 43 -14.66 11.24 4.25
N ASP A 44 -14.28 10.42 5.23
CA ASP A 44 -14.03 10.83 6.61
C ASP A 44 -12.63 11.42 6.84
N MET A 45 -11.73 11.37 5.84
CA MET A 45 -10.39 11.95 5.94
C MET A 45 -10.46 13.49 5.90
N ASN A 46 -9.61 14.14 6.71
CA ASN A 46 -9.35 15.57 6.51
C ASN A 46 -8.43 15.83 5.31
N ASP A 47 -8.27 17.09 4.90
CA ASP A 47 -7.47 17.48 3.72
C ASP A 47 -6.01 16.97 3.79
N GLU A 48 -5.37 17.00 4.96
CA GLU A 48 -3.99 16.54 5.13
C GLU A 48 -3.89 15.02 4.97
N GLU A 49 -4.83 14.28 5.56
CA GLU A 49 -4.91 12.83 5.50
C GLU A 49 -5.21 12.35 4.08
N PHE A 50 -6.14 13.03 3.39
CA PHE A 50 -6.46 12.75 2.00
C PHE A 50 -5.26 13.01 1.09
N GLN A 51 -4.57 14.14 1.27
CA GLN A 51 -3.36 14.45 0.50
C GLN A 51 -2.26 13.41 0.74
N TYR A 52 -2.07 12.98 2.00
CA TYR A 52 -1.13 11.92 2.33
C TYR A 52 -1.50 10.59 1.67
N PHE A 53 -2.77 10.17 1.76
CA PHE A 53 -3.28 8.95 1.12
C PHE A 53 -3.02 8.93 -0.40
N ILE A 54 -3.36 10.03 -1.09
CA ILE A 54 -3.10 10.17 -2.53
C ILE A 54 -1.60 10.16 -2.83
N SER A 55 -0.77 10.79 -1.98
CA SER A 55 0.68 10.80 -2.17
C SER A 55 1.30 9.39 -2.13
N LEU A 56 0.85 8.53 -1.20
CA LEU A 56 1.30 7.15 -1.09
C LEU A 56 0.94 6.36 -2.35
N TYR A 57 -0.32 6.46 -2.79
CA TYR A 57 -0.77 5.80 -4.02
C TYR A 57 0.07 6.22 -5.22
N LEU A 58 0.33 7.53 -5.39
CA LEU A 58 1.14 8.05 -6.49
C LEU A 58 2.59 7.56 -6.41
N ILE A 59 3.22 7.65 -5.23
CA ILE A 59 4.62 7.26 -5.04
C ILE A 59 4.79 5.76 -5.32
N GLU A 60 3.96 4.90 -4.74
CA GLU A 60 4.08 3.45 -4.93
C GLU A 60 3.78 3.04 -6.38
N SER A 61 2.75 3.64 -7.00
CA SER A 61 2.45 3.41 -8.41
C SER A 61 3.59 3.83 -9.33
N LEU A 62 4.24 4.96 -9.04
CA LEU A 62 5.38 5.45 -9.80
C LEU A 62 6.60 4.56 -9.59
N LYS A 63 6.93 4.17 -8.35
CA LYS A 63 8.00 3.22 -8.06
C LYS A 63 7.83 1.92 -8.85
N ASN A 64 6.63 1.35 -8.86
CA ASN A 64 6.32 0.13 -9.61
C ASN A 64 6.52 0.31 -11.11
N LYS A 65 6.09 1.44 -11.68
CA LYS A 65 6.36 1.77 -13.08
C LYS A 65 7.86 1.86 -13.34
N PHE A 66 8.61 2.63 -12.55
CA PHE A 66 10.05 2.79 -12.75
C PHE A 66 10.83 1.49 -12.54
N ALA A 67 10.46 0.66 -11.57
CA ALA A 67 11.05 -0.66 -11.37
C ALA A 67 10.84 -1.57 -12.60
N GLY A 68 9.63 -1.57 -13.17
CA GLY A 68 9.35 -2.26 -14.44
C GLY A 68 10.15 -1.71 -15.63
N HIS A 69 10.48 -0.42 -15.65
CA HIS A 69 11.36 0.16 -16.67
C HIS A 69 12.83 -0.25 -16.48
N THR A 70 13.28 -0.52 -15.25
CA THR A 70 14.66 -0.97 -14.98
C THR A 70 14.90 -2.44 -15.35
N THR A 71 13.87 -3.29 -15.32
CA THR A 71 13.98 -4.72 -15.69
C THR A 71 13.97 -4.95 -17.20
N ASP A 72 13.28 -4.11 -17.99
CA ASP A 72 13.24 -4.26 -19.46
C ASP A 72 14.57 -3.89 -20.16
N VAL A 73 15.41 -3.04 -19.56
CA VAL A 73 16.68 -2.61 -20.18
C VAL A 73 17.79 -3.65 -20.02
N THR A 74 17.65 -4.65 -19.13
CA THR A 74 18.73 -5.64 -18.86
C THR A 74 18.64 -6.92 -19.70
N HIS A 75 17.51 -7.20 -20.37
CA HIS A 75 17.36 -8.40 -21.21
C HIS A 75 17.68 -8.22 -22.70
N HIS A 76 17.96 -7.00 -23.19
CA HIS A 76 18.27 -6.77 -24.61
C HIS A 76 19.76 -6.74 -24.98
N THR A 77 20.68 -6.85 -24.03
CA THR A 77 22.12 -6.71 -24.31
C THR A 77 22.89 -8.04 -24.36
N LYS A 78 22.32 -9.17 -23.90
CA LYS A 78 23.05 -10.46 -23.90
C LYS A 78 22.94 -11.30 -25.17
N SER A 79 22.06 -10.97 -26.13
CA SER A 79 21.87 -11.81 -27.33
C SER A 79 22.79 -11.47 -28.51
N LYS A 80 23.59 -10.39 -28.47
CA LYS A 80 24.41 -9.94 -29.62
C LYS A 80 25.89 -10.33 -29.58
N PHE A 81 26.35 -11.09 -28.58
CA PHE A 81 27.77 -11.43 -28.42
C PHE A 81 28.06 -12.94 -28.28
N LEU A 82 27.12 -13.83 -28.65
CA LEU A 82 27.43 -15.25 -28.86
C LEU A 82 27.23 -15.63 -30.33
N HIS A 83 28.27 -15.38 -31.12
CA HIS A 83 28.62 -16.14 -32.32
C HIS A 83 30.09 -16.50 -32.24
#